data_AF-A0A378W081-F1
#
_entry.id   AF-A0A378W081-F1
#
_cell.length_a   1.000
_cell.length_b   1.000
_cell.length_c   1.000
_cell.angle_alpha   90.00
_cell.angle_beta   90.00
_cell.angle_gamma   90.00
#
_symmetry.space_group_name_H-M   'P 1'
#
loop_
_entity.id
_entity.type
_entity.pdbx_description
1 polymer ?
#
loop_
_entity_poly.entity_id
_entity_poly.type
_entity_poly.pdbx_seq_one_letter_code
_entity_poly.pdbx_strand_id
1 'polypeptide(L)'
;MDINPQVIAIARNLFELPFEGGKFEIIEADGAEYIKVFRHNTDIILVDGFDGEQIIDTLVEEPFFRDCRNALSSDGIFVTNWWSGDKRYQRFIERLLSVFEGRVLELPAEATAMSR
;
A
#
# COMPACT_ATOMS: atom_id res chain seq x y z
N MET A 1 6.98 4.17 5.96
CA MET A 1 6.02 4.96 6.76
C MET A 1 5.14 3.98 7.49
N ASP A 2 4.85 4.24 8.75
CA ASP A 2 3.94 3.44 9.56
C ASP A 2 3.24 4.36 10.57
N ILE A 3 1.99 4.07 10.90
CA ILE A 3 1.24 4.87 11.89
C ILE A 3 1.57 4.43 13.32
N ASN A 4 2.11 3.21 13.50
CA ASN A 4 2.35 2.63 14.80
C ASN A 4 3.84 2.76 15.19
N PRO A 5 4.19 3.63 16.15
CA PRO A 5 5.57 3.78 16.61
C PRO A 5 6.18 2.48 17.16
N GLN A 6 5.35 1.57 17.68
CA GLN A 6 5.85 0.28 18.20
C GLN A 6 6.31 -0.65 17.07
N VAL A 7 5.65 -0.62 15.90
CA VAL A 7 6.09 -1.40 14.73
C VAL A 7 7.45 -0.89 14.27
N ILE A 8 7.62 0.43 14.19
CA ILE A 8 8.90 1.07 13.83
C ILE A 8 10.00 0.66 14.83
N ALA A 9 9.71 0.74 16.13
CA ALA A 9 10.66 0.37 17.17
C ALA A 9 11.05 -1.12 17.11
N ILE A 10 10.09 -2.02 16.89
CA ILE A 10 10.37 -3.45 16.75
C ILE A 10 11.20 -3.73 15.50
N ALA A 11 10.83 -3.13 14.36
CA ALA A 11 11.56 -3.29 13.10
C ALA A 11 13.03 -2.83 13.24
N ARG A 12 13.26 -1.71 13.93
CA ARG A 12 14.60 -1.20 14.25
C ARG A 12 15.42 -2.18 15.09
N ASN A 13 14.82 -2.74 16.13
CA ASN A 13 15.56 -3.52 17.11
C ASN A 13 15.73 -5.00 16.72
N LEU A 14 14.79 -5.56 15.94
CA LEU A 14 14.70 -7.01 15.71
C LEU A 14 14.76 -7.42 14.23
N PHE A 15 14.59 -6.49 13.28
CA PHE A 15 14.51 -6.80 11.84
C PHE A 15 15.50 -5.99 10.98
N GLU A 16 16.60 -5.53 11.58
CA GLU A 16 17.71 -4.85 10.88
C GLU A 16 17.29 -3.63 10.04
N LEU A 17 16.22 -2.92 10.44
CA LEU A 17 15.77 -1.73 9.72
C LEU A 17 16.87 -0.65 9.71
N PRO A 18 17.34 -0.19 8.52
CA PRO A 18 18.49 0.71 8.42
C PRO A 18 18.20 2.10 8.96
N PHE A 19 19.21 2.78 9.52
CA PHE A 19 19.06 4.17 9.93
C PHE A 19 18.74 5.08 8.74
N GLU A 20 18.04 6.17 9.04
CA GLU A 20 17.64 7.17 8.05
C GLU A 20 18.85 7.89 7.47
N GLY A 21 18.74 8.33 6.21
CA GLY A 21 19.79 8.99 5.47
C GLY A 21 19.31 9.43 4.09
N GLY A 22 20.22 9.83 3.21
CA GLY A 22 19.85 10.48 1.93
C GLY A 22 19.01 9.65 0.96
N LYS A 23 18.81 8.34 1.20
CA LYS A 23 17.99 7.45 0.36
C LYS A 23 16.90 6.71 1.13
N PHE A 24 16.80 6.89 2.45
CA PHE A 24 15.88 6.15 3.29
C PHE A 24 15.42 7.02 4.45
N GLU A 25 14.11 7.11 4.63
CA GLU A 25 13.47 7.90 5.67
C GLU A 25 12.28 7.10 6.23
N ILE A 26 12.04 7.23 7.53
CA ILE A 26 10.88 6.65 8.20
C ILE A 26 10.00 7.78 8.68
N ILE A 27 8.81 7.84 8.09
CA ILE A 27 7.76 8.74 8.53
C ILE A 27 6.82 7.98 9.47
N GLU A 28 6.68 8.45 10.70
CA GLU A 28 5.60 8.03 11.60
C GLU A 28 4.37 8.88 11.30
N ALA A 29 3.45 8.34 10.50
CA ALA A 29 2.24 9.06 10.08
C ALA A 29 1.16 8.10 9.59
N ASP A 30 -0.07 8.59 9.53
CA ASP A 30 -1.13 7.96 8.75
C ASP A 30 -0.80 8.10 7.27
N GLY A 31 -0.65 6.95 6.59
CA GLY A 31 -0.30 6.94 5.18
C GLY A 31 -1.38 7.45 4.23
N ALA A 32 -2.66 7.31 4.59
CA ALA A 32 -3.76 7.85 3.81
C ALA A 32 -3.77 9.39 3.84
N GLU A 33 -3.31 10.00 4.94
CA GLU A 33 -3.17 11.44 5.05
C GLU A 33 -1.85 11.94 4.45
N TYR A 34 -0.74 11.26 4.74
CA TYR A 34 0.58 11.71 4.30
C TYR A 34 0.75 11.70 2.78
N ILE A 35 0.11 10.75 2.08
CA ILE A 35 0.21 10.67 0.62
C ILE A 35 -0.30 11.93 -0.08
N LYS A 36 -1.21 12.68 0.56
CA LYS A 36 -1.77 13.94 0.07
C LYS A 36 -0.76 15.08 0.01
N VAL A 37 0.45 14.91 0.51
CA VAL A 37 1.53 15.91 0.36
C VAL A 37 2.24 15.80 -0.99
N PHE A 38 2.27 14.61 -1.59
CA PHE A 38 3.03 14.35 -2.82
C PHE A 38 2.27 14.75 -4.09
N ARG A 39 2.98 15.23 -5.10
CA ARG A 39 2.39 15.69 -6.37
C ARG A 39 3.30 15.28 -7.52
N HIS A 40 2.87 14.29 -8.29
CA HIS A 40 3.50 13.86 -9.54
C HIS A 40 5.00 13.57 -9.46
N ASN A 41 5.49 13.11 -8.32
CA ASN A 41 6.92 12.97 -8.04
C ASN A 41 7.31 11.64 -7.39
N THR A 42 6.39 10.68 -7.36
CA THR A 42 6.64 9.35 -6.79
C THR A 42 6.56 8.28 -7.88
N ASP A 43 7.63 7.51 -8.04
CA ASP A 43 7.66 6.45 -9.07
C ASP A 43 6.95 5.17 -8.63
N ILE A 44 7.00 4.84 -7.34
CA ILE A 44 6.38 3.64 -6.80
C ILE A 44 5.73 3.95 -5.47
N ILE A 45 4.47 3.54 -5.32
CA ILE A 45 3.77 3.49 -4.03
C ILE A 45 3.48 2.03 -3.71
N LEU A 46 4.00 1.54 -2.59
CA LEU A 46 3.72 0.21 -2.06
C LEU A 46 2.81 0.36 -0.83
N VAL A 47 1.65 -0.29 -0.86
CA VAL A 47 0.69 -0.27 0.25
C VAL A 47 0.50 -1.68 0.80
N ASP A 48 0.78 -1.82 2.08
CA ASP A 48 0.53 -3.05 2.85
C ASP A 48 -0.06 -2.64 4.19
N GLY A 49 -1.38 -2.51 4.24
CA GLY A 49 -2.10 -1.97 5.40
C GLY A 49 -3.22 -2.88 5.85
N PHE A 50 -3.01 -3.49 7.02
CA PHE A 50 -3.88 -4.50 7.60
C PHE A 50 -3.96 -4.26 9.12
N ASP A 51 -5.15 -4.32 9.70
CA ASP A 51 -5.37 -4.03 11.14
C ASP A 51 -5.33 -5.30 12.03
N GLY A 52 -5.03 -6.45 11.45
CA GLY A 52 -5.04 -7.75 12.13
C GLY A 52 -6.29 -8.58 11.85
N GLU A 53 -7.37 -7.96 11.37
CA GLU A 53 -8.60 -8.65 10.97
C GLU A 53 -8.89 -8.49 9.48
N GLN A 54 -8.64 -7.30 8.94
CA GLN A 54 -8.98 -6.95 7.58
C GLN A 54 -8.04 -5.91 6.98
N ILE A 55 -8.14 -5.75 5.65
CA ILE A 55 -7.54 -4.62 4.97
C ILE A 55 -8.26 -3.36 5.46
N ILE A 56 -7.46 -2.35 5.82
CA ILE A 56 -7.94 -1.08 6.38
C ILE A 56 -8.85 -0.37 5.36
N ASP A 57 -10.05 0.02 5.80
CA ASP A 57 -11.09 0.60 4.93
C ASP A 57 -10.62 1.82 4.16
N THR A 58 -9.92 2.74 4.83
CA THR A 58 -9.41 3.97 4.19
C THR A 58 -8.43 3.67 3.06
N LEU A 59 -7.71 2.55 3.10
CA LEU A 59 -6.71 2.15 2.10
C LEU A 59 -7.32 1.42 0.88
N VAL A 60 -8.64 1.19 0.89
CA VAL A 60 -9.36 0.50 -0.21
C VAL A 60 -10.50 1.34 -0.79
N GLU A 61 -10.55 2.62 -0.42
CA GLU A 61 -11.54 3.57 -0.90
C GLU A 61 -11.04 4.40 -2.09
N GLU A 62 -11.99 4.85 -2.91
CA GLU A 62 -11.70 5.63 -4.11
C GLU A 62 -10.90 6.93 -3.83
N PRO A 63 -11.20 7.73 -2.78
CA PRO A 63 -10.42 8.93 -2.48
C PRO A 63 -8.94 8.62 -2.27
N PHE A 64 -8.61 7.56 -1.53
CA PHE A 64 -7.23 7.16 -1.30
C PHE A 64 -6.53 6.76 -2.61
N PHE A 65 -7.18 5.96 -3.46
CA PHE A 65 -6.62 5.62 -4.77
C PHE A 65 -6.38 6.85 -5.65
N ARG A 66 -7.27 7.85 -5.60
CA ARG A 66 -7.09 9.11 -6.33
C ARG A 66 -5.91 9.92 -5.79
N ASP A 67 -5.74 9.97 -4.47
CA ASP A 67 -4.60 10.63 -3.84
C ASP A 67 -3.30 9.93 -4.22
N CYS A 68 -3.26 8.60 -4.21
CA CYS A 68 -2.12 7.82 -4.72
C CYS A 68 -1.84 8.12 -6.20
N ARG A 69 -2.87 8.12 -7.05
CA ARG A 69 -2.73 8.41 -8.49
C ARG A 69 -2.16 9.81 -8.75
N ASN A 70 -2.55 10.78 -7.92
CA ASN A 70 -2.06 12.16 -7.96
C ASN A 70 -0.62 12.32 -7.45
N ALA A 71 -0.23 11.51 -6.46
CA ALA A 71 1.15 11.46 -5.97
C ALA A 71 2.11 10.85 -7.01
N LEU A 72 1.65 9.87 -7.79
CA LEU A 72 2.47 9.18 -8.78
C LEU A 72 2.92 10.09 -9.94
N SER A 73 4.15 9.86 -10.39
CA SER A 73 4.68 10.39 -11.64
C SER A 73 3.90 9.85 -12.86
N SER A 74 4.21 10.34 -14.07
CA SER A 74 3.54 9.88 -15.30
C SER A 74 3.65 8.37 -15.52
N ASP A 75 4.79 7.80 -15.15
CA ASP A 75 5.14 6.39 -15.33
C ASP A 75 5.11 5.61 -14.01
N GLY A 76 4.54 6.24 -12.96
CA GLY A 76 4.53 5.68 -11.63
C GLY A 76 3.55 4.52 -11.45
N ILE A 77 3.86 3.63 -10.52
CA ILE A 77 3.11 2.40 -10.26
C ILE A 77 2.60 2.38 -8.81
N PHE A 78 1.31 2.10 -8.66
CA PHE A 78 0.70 1.75 -7.38
C PHE A 78 0.67 0.22 -7.24
N VAL A 79 1.15 -0.29 -6.11
CA VAL A 79 1.13 -1.72 -5.78
C VAL A 79 0.52 -1.89 -4.40
N THR A 80 -0.37 -2.87 -4.28
CA THR A 80 -1.03 -3.20 -3.02
C THR A 80 -1.05 -4.70 -2.81
N ASN A 81 -0.89 -5.12 -1.55
CA ASN A 81 -0.98 -6.52 -1.15
C ASN A 81 -2.33 -6.80 -0.50
N TRP A 82 -3.16 -7.64 -1.14
CA TRP A 82 -4.51 -7.95 -0.64
C TRP A 82 -4.76 -9.45 -0.60
N TRP A 83 -5.46 -9.88 0.45
CA TRP A 83 -5.98 -11.23 0.55
C TRP A 83 -7.26 -11.37 -0.27
N SER A 84 -7.24 -12.23 -1.29
CA SER A 84 -8.39 -12.46 -2.18
C SER A 84 -9.61 -13.10 -1.50
N GLY A 85 -9.46 -13.61 -0.27
CA GLY A 85 -10.55 -14.15 0.53
C GLY A 85 -11.42 -13.08 1.19
N ASP A 86 -11.03 -11.81 1.15
CA ASP A 86 -11.89 -10.71 1.61
C ASP A 86 -13.13 -10.62 0.71
N LYS A 87 -14.33 -10.69 1.31
CA LYS A 87 -15.61 -10.62 0.59
C LYS A 87 -15.78 -9.32 -0.21
N ARG A 88 -15.00 -8.30 0.11
CA ARG A 88 -15.01 -6.97 -0.52
C ARG A 88 -13.99 -6.86 -1.66
N TYR A 89 -13.11 -7.84 -1.84
CA TYR A 89 -11.99 -7.82 -2.80
C TYR A 89 -12.40 -7.33 -4.19
N GLN A 90 -13.48 -7.87 -4.76
CA GLN A 90 -13.99 -7.47 -6.08
C GLN A 90 -14.28 -5.95 -6.17
N ARG A 91 -14.82 -5.38 -5.09
CA ARG A 91 -15.15 -3.95 -5.02
C ARG A 91 -13.90 -3.07 -4.97
N PHE A 92 -12.82 -3.58 -4.38
CA PHE A 92 -11.53 -2.88 -4.35
C PHE A 92 -10.92 -2.82 -5.76
N ILE A 93 -10.98 -3.93 -6.49
CA ILE A 93 -10.53 -4.02 -7.89
C ILE A 93 -11.34 -3.08 -8.79
N GLU A 94 -12.67 -3.06 -8.67
CA GLU A 94 -13.52 -2.14 -9.44
C GLU A 94 -13.15 -0.66 -9.23
N ARG A 95 -12.86 -0.27 -7.98
CA ARG A 95 -12.39 1.09 -7.65
C ARG A 95 -11.02 1.39 -8.24
N LEU A 96 -10.07 0.44 -8.15
CA LEU A 96 -8.76 0.59 -8.78
C LEU A 96 -8.87 0.73 -10.30
N LEU A 97 -9.67 -0.11 -10.95
CA LEU A 97 -9.91 -0.03 -12.39
C LEU A 97 -10.49 1.32 -12.79
N SER A 98 -11.43 1.87 -12.01
CA SER A 98 -11.99 3.20 -12.24
C SER A 98 -10.93 4.29 -12.13
N VAL A 99 -10.12 4.30 -11.07
CA VAL A 99 -9.13 5.37 -10.81
C VAL A 99 -7.89 5.28 -11.71
N PHE A 100 -7.45 4.07 -12.04
CA PHE A 100 -6.27 3.82 -12.88
C PHE A 100 -6.63 3.59 -14.35
N GLU A 101 -7.85 3.94 -14.77
CA GLU A 101 -8.29 3.91 -16.17
C GLU A 101 -8.13 2.53 -16.83
N GLY A 102 -8.51 1.48 -16.10
CA GLY A 102 -8.43 0.09 -16.55
C GLY A 102 -7.02 -0.51 -16.55
N ARG A 103 -5.98 0.25 -16.17
CA ARG A 103 -4.59 -0.23 -16.10
C ARG A 103 -4.30 -0.89 -14.75
N VAL A 104 -4.92 -2.05 -14.52
CA VAL A 104 -4.73 -2.85 -13.31
C VAL A 104 -4.29 -4.26 -13.71
N LEU A 105 -3.26 -4.77 -13.03
CA LEU A 105 -2.82 -6.14 -13.16
C LEU A 105 -2.99 -6.85 -11.82
N GLU A 106 -3.70 -7.97 -11.82
CA GLU A 106 -3.80 -8.85 -10.67
C GLU A 106 -2.76 -9.95 -10.78
N LEU A 107 -1.90 -10.05 -9.77
CA LEU A 107 -0.89 -11.10 -9.66
C LEU A 107 -1.32 -12.05 -8.53
N PRO A 108 -1.75 -13.28 -8.83
CA PRO A 108 -2.08 -14.23 -7.79
C PRO A 108 -0.81 -14.61 -7.03
N ALA A 109 -0.89 -14.67 -5.70
CA ALA A 109 0.15 -15.30 -4.90
C ALA A 109 0.21 -16.79 -5.25
N GLU A 110 1.42 -17.36 -5.35
CA GLU A 110 1.58 -18.80 -5.51
C GLU A 110 0.90 -19.52 -4.34
N ALA A 111 -0.18 -20.24 -4.63
CA ALA A 111 -0.69 -21.22 -3.70
C ALA A 111 0.28 -22.40 -3.77
N THR A 112 1.10 -22.59 -2.73
CA THR A 112 1.77 -23.87 -2.53
C THR A 112 0.67 -24.91 -2.43
N ALA A 113 0.43 -25.64 -3.52
CA ALA A 113 -0.48 -26.77 -3.51
C ALA A 113 0.11 -27.78 -2.52
N MET A 114 -0.41 -27.78 -1.28
CA MET A 114 -0.26 -28.93 -0.40
C MET A 114 -1.04 -30.06 -1.05
N SER A 115 -0.36 -30.81 -1.93
CA SER A 115 -0.78 -32.16 -2.27
C SER A 115 -0.84 -32.96 -0.98
N ARG A 116 -2.05 -33.23 -0.49
CA ARG A 116 -2.32 -34.33 0.43
C ARG A 116 -2.73 -35.55 -0.38
#